data_AF-A0A060BXR2-F1
#
_entry.id   AF-A0A060BXR2-F1
#
_cell.length_a   1.000
_cell.length_b   1.000
_cell.length_c   1.000
_cell.angle_alpha   90.00
_cell.angle_beta   90.00
_cell.angle_gamma   90.00
#
_symmetry.space_group_name_H-M   'P 1'
#
loop_
_entity.id
_entity.type
_entity.pdbx_description
1 polymer ?
#
loop_
_entity_poly.entity_id
_entity_poly.type
_entity_poly.pdbx_seq_one_letter_code
_entity_poly.pdbx_strand_id
1 'polypeptide(L)'
;MGDPSRALDPTIAVRILFTGMLDGLFTKRALDDFINDRVVDYVGARRVVNGTDRARQLAANATTWEAALKSAGYSSSPPAETAPEPTAPDLAPAVPPAPTVPAAGSSGLLAVLIAAFLAFLKG
;
A
#
# COMPACT_ATOMS: atom_id res chain seq x y z
N MET A 1 5.91 17.49 17.84
CA MET A 1 5.52 16.90 16.54
C MET A 1 6.71 16.12 16.03
N GLY A 2 6.50 14.86 15.61
CA GLY A 2 7.58 13.90 15.32
C GLY A 2 8.32 14.15 14.01
N ASP A 3 9.20 13.21 13.67
CA ASP A 3 9.98 13.18 12.42
C ASP A 3 9.28 12.31 11.35
N PRO A 4 8.67 12.92 10.31
CA PRO A 4 7.95 12.18 9.26
C PRO A 4 8.87 11.30 8.40
N SER A 5 10.17 11.60 8.33
CA SER A 5 11.11 10.85 7.49
C SER A 5 11.27 9.40 7.95
N ARG A 6 10.91 9.12 9.21
CA ARG A 6 10.85 7.75 9.75
C ARG A 6 9.89 6.84 8.99
N ALA A 7 8.90 7.38 8.27
CA ALA A 7 8.03 6.57 7.42
C ALA A 7 8.74 6.00 6.17
N LEU A 8 9.97 6.44 5.87
CA LEU A 8 10.80 5.85 4.82
C LEU A 8 11.48 4.54 5.27
N ASP A 9 11.54 4.28 6.58
CA ASP A 9 11.99 2.99 7.10
C ASP A 9 10.93 1.92 6.77
N PRO A 10 11.28 0.81 6.10
CA PRO A 10 10.30 -0.20 5.69
C PRO A 10 9.52 -0.82 6.84
N THR A 11 10.15 -1.04 8.00
CA THR A 11 9.47 -1.61 9.18
C THR A 11 8.41 -0.66 9.70
N ILE A 12 8.70 0.64 9.73
CA ILE A 12 7.74 1.67 10.13
C ILE A 12 6.66 1.84 9.05
N ALA A 13 7.05 1.87 7.76
CA ALA A 13 6.15 2.01 6.64
C ALA A 13 5.07 0.91 6.61
N VAL A 14 5.48 -0.35 6.80
CA VAL A 14 4.57 -1.50 6.84
C VAL A 14 3.56 -1.37 7.99
N ARG A 15 4.01 -0.98 9.19
CA ARG A 15 3.11 -0.76 10.33
C ARG A 15 2.10 0.35 10.04
N ILE A 16 2.56 1.48 9.50
CA ILE A 16 1.68 2.60 9.12
C ILE A 16 0.68 2.15 8.07
N LEU A 17 1.14 1.42 7.04
CA LEU A 17 0.30 0.94 5.95
C LEU A 17 -0.82 0.02 6.47
N PHE A 18 -0.48 -1.04 7.21
CA PHE A 18 -1.49 -1.98 7.73
C PHE A 18 -2.43 -1.32 8.72
N THR A 19 -1.93 -0.55 9.68
CA THR A 19 -2.79 0.17 10.64
C THR A 19 -3.75 1.10 9.91
N GLY A 20 -3.25 1.89 8.95
CA GLY A 20 -4.07 2.82 8.19
C GLY A 20 -5.09 2.13 7.28
N MET A 21 -4.78 0.94 6.74
CA MET A 21 -5.72 0.16 5.93
C MET A 21 -6.78 -0.55 6.77
N LEU A 22 -6.40 -1.14 7.90
CA LEU A 22 -7.32 -1.87 8.79
C LEU A 22 -8.31 -0.92 9.48
N ASP A 23 -7.82 0.23 9.95
CA ASP A 23 -8.64 1.21 10.69
C ASP A 23 -9.24 2.29 9.78
N GLY A 24 -8.98 2.23 8.46
CA GLY A 24 -9.47 3.19 7.48
C GLY A 24 -8.98 4.62 7.68
N LEU A 25 -7.78 4.82 8.20
CA LEU A 25 -7.27 6.15 8.59
C LEU A 25 -6.96 7.07 7.40
N PHE A 26 -6.65 6.51 6.23
CA PHE A 26 -6.29 7.30 5.05
C PHE A 26 -7.49 7.94 4.36
N THR A 27 -8.60 7.21 4.24
CA THR A 27 -9.76 7.62 3.41
C THR A 27 -11.12 7.40 4.08
N LYS A 28 -11.15 7.01 5.35
CA LYS A 28 -12.35 6.59 6.10
C LYS A 28 -13.03 5.34 5.55
N ARG A 29 -12.27 4.52 4.80
CA ARG A 29 -12.69 3.21 4.30
C ARG A 29 -11.70 2.18 4.78
N ALA A 30 -12.18 1.16 5.48
CA ALA A 30 -11.36 0.07 5.98
C ALA A 30 -11.20 -1.02 4.92
N LEU A 31 -10.17 -1.84 5.06
CA LEU A 31 -9.98 -3.01 4.21
C LEU A 31 -11.16 -3.99 4.32
N ASP A 32 -11.72 -4.15 5.53
CA ASP A 32 -12.85 -5.03 5.84
C ASP A 32 -14.15 -4.63 5.11
N ASP A 33 -14.28 -3.37 4.69
CA ASP A 33 -15.41 -2.90 3.86
C ASP A 33 -15.44 -3.57 2.47
N PHE A 34 -14.30 -4.09 2.01
CA PHE A 34 -14.12 -4.65 0.65
C PHE A 34 -13.66 -6.10 0.64
N ILE A 35 -12.88 -6.52 1.63
CA ILE A 35 -12.28 -7.85 1.68
C ILE A 35 -12.48 -8.42 3.08
N ASN A 36 -13.33 -9.44 3.17
CA ASN A 36 -13.67 -10.19 4.38
C ASN A 36 -14.18 -11.59 4.00
N ASP A 37 -14.65 -12.36 4.98
CA ASP A 37 -15.13 -13.74 4.76
C ASP A 37 -16.32 -13.86 3.79
N ARG A 38 -17.04 -12.76 3.54
CA ARG A 38 -18.26 -12.72 2.71
C ARG A 38 -18.05 -11.99 1.38
N VAL A 39 -17.10 -11.08 1.33
CA VAL A 39 -16.91 -10.16 0.19
C VAL A 39 -15.43 -10.13 -0.18
N VAL A 40 -15.14 -10.27 -1.47
CA VAL A 40 -13.79 -10.06 -2.02
C VAL A 40 -13.91 -9.11 -3.21
N ASP A 41 -13.74 -7.81 -2.96
CA ASP A 41 -13.70 -6.77 -3.99
C ASP A 41 -12.30 -6.12 -4.05
N TYR A 42 -11.38 -6.78 -4.75
CA TYR A 42 -10.02 -6.26 -4.94
C TYR A 42 -9.97 -4.93 -5.70
N VAL A 43 -10.94 -4.67 -6.61
CA VAL A 43 -11.00 -3.40 -7.34
C VAL A 43 -11.43 -2.28 -6.41
N GLY A 44 -12.43 -2.53 -5.57
CA GLY A 44 -12.94 -1.60 -4.59
C GLY A 44 -11.95 -1.27 -3.48
N ALA A 45 -11.20 -2.27 -3.02
CA ALA A 45 -10.20 -2.15 -1.97
C ALA A 45 -9.13 -1.08 -2.25
N ARG A 46 -8.88 -0.71 -3.52
CA ARG A 46 -7.95 0.37 -3.86
C ARG A 46 -8.28 1.70 -3.17
N ARG A 47 -9.58 1.91 -2.89
CA ARG A 47 -10.11 3.13 -2.27
C ARG A 47 -9.58 3.38 -0.87
N VAL A 48 -9.12 2.34 -0.18
CA VAL A 48 -8.54 2.44 1.16
C VAL A 48 -7.37 3.42 1.17
N VAL A 49 -6.54 3.47 0.11
CA VAL A 49 -5.31 4.29 0.07
C VAL A 49 -5.41 5.48 -0.90
N ASN A 50 -5.63 5.27 -2.22
CA ASN A 50 -5.62 6.35 -3.23
C ASN A 50 -6.84 6.31 -4.20
N GLY A 51 -8.04 6.03 -3.69
CA GLY A 51 -9.24 6.04 -4.53
C GLY A 51 -9.25 4.91 -5.56
N THR A 52 -9.33 5.21 -6.86
CA THR A 52 -9.43 4.19 -7.92
C THR A 52 -8.21 4.14 -8.84
N ASP A 53 -7.13 4.84 -8.49
CA ASP A 53 -5.91 4.86 -9.30
C ASP A 53 -5.33 3.44 -9.47
N ARG A 54 -5.13 3.03 -10.72
CA ARG A 54 -4.66 1.68 -11.10
C ARG A 54 -5.43 0.51 -10.46
N ALA A 55 -6.68 0.72 -10.05
CA ALA A 55 -7.45 -0.27 -9.29
C ALA A 55 -7.52 -1.64 -9.99
N ARG A 56 -7.73 -1.68 -11.31
CA ARG A 56 -7.77 -2.93 -12.08
C ARG A 56 -6.42 -3.66 -12.12
N GLN A 57 -5.31 -2.94 -12.22
CA GLN A 57 -3.98 -3.54 -12.22
C GLN A 57 -3.65 -4.14 -10.86
N LEU A 58 -3.94 -3.43 -9.77
CA LEU A 58 -3.73 -3.93 -8.41
C LEU A 58 -4.65 -5.11 -8.10
N ALA A 59 -5.89 -5.09 -8.60
CA ALA A 59 -6.79 -6.24 -8.47
C ALA A 59 -6.26 -7.47 -9.21
N ALA A 60 -5.72 -7.31 -10.42
CA ALA A 60 -5.09 -8.41 -11.15
C ALA A 60 -3.89 -9.01 -10.40
N ASN A 61 -3.06 -8.16 -9.77
CA ASN A 61 -1.97 -8.62 -8.92
C ASN A 61 -2.49 -9.39 -7.70
N ALA A 62 -3.50 -8.85 -7.00
CA ALA A 62 -4.10 -9.50 -5.83
C ALA A 62 -4.67 -10.88 -6.17
N THR A 63 -5.42 -11.01 -7.27
CA THR A 63 -5.91 -12.30 -7.75
C THR A 63 -4.77 -13.28 -8.06
N THR A 64 -3.69 -12.81 -8.68
CA THR A 64 -2.53 -13.65 -8.99
C THR A 64 -1.85 -14.16 -7.72
N TRP A 65 -1.65 -13.28 -6.73
CA TRP A 65 -1.04 -13.66 -5.45
C TRP A 65 -1.92 -14.58 -4.62
N GLU A 66 -3.23 -14.33 -4.57
CA GLU A 66 -4.17 -15.21 -3.87
C GLU A 66 -4.15 -16.62 -4.46
N ALA A 67 -4.17 -16.74 -5.79
CA ALA A 67 -4.06 -18.03 -6.47
C ALA A 67 -2.73 -18.74 -6.15
N ALA A 68 -1.61 -18.01 -6.17
CA ALA A 68 -0.30 -18.55 -5.81
C ALA A 68 -0.26 -19.05 -4.36
N LEU A 69 -0.79 -18.26 -3.41
CA LEU A 69 -0.87 -18.64 -2.00
C LEU A 69 -1.72 -19.89 -1.77
N LYS A 70 -2.90 -19.96 -2.40
CA LYS A 70 -3.76 -21.15 -2.35
C LYS A 70 -3.06 -22.37 -2.95
N SER A 71 -2.34 -22.20 -4.06
CA SER A 71 -1.57 -23.29 -4.68
C SER A 71 -0.42 -23.79 -3.81
N ALA A 72 0.14 -22.91 -2.97
CA ALA A 72 1.17 -23.23 -1.99
C ALA A 72 0.61 -23.83 -0.68
N GLY A 73 -0.70 -24.05 -0.58
CA GLY A 73 -1.36 -24.61 0.60
C GLY A 73 -1.65 -23.61 1.70
N TYR A 74 -1.53 -22.30 1.44
CA TYR A 74 -1.98 -21.28 2.40
C TYR A 74 -3.51 -21.33 2.51
N SER A 75 -4.00 -21.45 3.73
CA SER A 75 -5.43 -21.40 4.04
C SER A 75 -5.70 -20.24 4.98
N SER A 76 -6.92 -19.69 4.95
CA SER A 76 -7.35 -18.56 5.77
C SER A 76 -7.53 -18.89 7.25
N SER A 77 -7.16 -20.10 7.69
CA SER A 77 -7.06 -20.40 9.11
C SER A 77 -5.84 -19.66 9.66
N PRO A 78 -5.95 -18.89 10.76
CA PRO A 78 -4.77 -18.26 11.36
C PRO A 78 -3.73 -19.36 11.62
N PRO A 79 -2.52 -19.25 11.07
CA PRO A 79 -1.43 -20.10 11.53
C PRO A 79 -1.31 -19.83 13.03
N ALA A 80 -1.47 -20.87 13.86
CA ALA A 80 -1.10 -20.79 15.26
C ALA A 80 0.31 -20.18 15.32
N GLU A 81 0.48 -19.18 16.19
CA GLU A 81 1.63 -18.30 16.44
C GLU A 81 2.99 -19.03 16.58
N THR A 82 3.40 -19.72 15.51
CA THR A 82 4.63 -20.51 15.32
C THR A 82 4.95 -20.63 13.83
N ALA A 83 4.31 -19.84 12.96
CA ALA A 83 4.82 -19.69 11.60
C ALA A 83 6.27 -19.20 11.73
N PRO A 84 7.25 -19.87 11.09
CA PRO A 84 8.61 -19.37 11.07
C PRO A 84 8.55 -17.92 10.59
N GLU A 85 9.32 -17.04 11.23
CA GLU A 85 9.58 -15.69 10.74
C GLU A 85 9.67 -15.77 9.21
N PRO A 86 8.97 -14.93 8.42
CA PRO A 86 8.99 -15.05 6.98
C PRO A 86 10.45 -14.99 6.55
N THR A 87 11.04 -16.16 6.25
CA THR A 87 12.28 -16.20 5.50
C THR A 87 11.88 -15.53 4.21
N ALA A 88 12.28 -14.26 4.06
CA ALA A 88 12.09 -13.53 2.85
C ALA A 88 12.43 -14.53 1.74
N PRO A 89 11.51 -14.81 0.79
CA PRO A 89 11.89 -15.58 -0.37
C PRO A 89 13.17 -14.94 -0.85
N ASP A 90 14.20 -15.73 -1.14
CA ASP A 90 15.38 -15.23 -1.82
C ASP A 90 14.93 -14.80 -3.22
N LEU A 91 14.29 -13.63 -3.27
CA LEU A 91 14.02 -12.88 -4.46
C LEU A 91 15.40 -12.37 -4.83
N ALA A 92 16.14 -13.20 -5.57
CA ALA A 92 17.27 -12.77 -6.36
C ALA A 92 16.92 -11.40 -6.97
N PRO A 93 17.83 -10.41 -6.97
CA PRO A 93 17.48 -9.03 -7.26
C PRO A 93 17.14 -8.89 -8.74
N ALA A 94 15.89 -9.13 -9.10
CA ALA A 94 15.31 -8.54 -10.30
C ALA A 94 14.88 -7.13 -9.91
N VAL A 95 15.87 -6.25 -9.74
CA VAL A 95 15.67 -4.83 -9.97
C VAL A 95 15.59 -4.71 -11.50
N PRO A 96 14.41 -4.64 -12.14
CA PRO A 96 14.39 -4.14 -13.50
C PRO A 96 15.03 -2.74 -13.47
N PRO A 97 15.90 -2.36 -14.42
CA PRO A 97 16.40 -1.00 -14.46
C PRO A 97 15.18 -0.09 -14.44
N ALA A 98 15.17 0.86 -13.51
CA ALA A 98 14.15 1.89 -13.47
C ALA A 98 14.01 2.44 -14.90
N PRO A 99 12.80 2.56 -15.47
CA PRO A 99 12.66 3.25 -16.74
C PRO A 99 13.31 4.62 -16.55
N THR A 100 14.39 4.88 -17.31
CA THR A 100 14.99 6.20 -17.40
C THR A 100 13.93 7.08 -18.05
N VAL A 101 13.11 7.72 -17.22
CA VAL A 101 12.26 8.80 -17.67
C VAL A 101 13.23 9.85 -18.22
N PRO A 102 13.22 10.15 -19.53
CA PRO A 102 14.11 11.16 -20.08
C PRO A 102 13.74 12.49 -19.45
N ALA A 103 14.69 13.09 -18.74
CA ALA A 103 14.59 14.46 -18.30
C ALA A 103 14.63 15.37 -19.54
N ALA A 104 13.47 15.90 -19.92
CA ALA A 104 13.36 16.95 -20.92
C ALA A 104 12.48 18.09 -20.37
N GLY A 105 13.14 19.16 -19.96
CA GLY A 105 12.76 20.55 -20.30
C GLY A 105 11.45 21.12 -19.76
N SER A 106 11.54 21.74 -18.58
CA SER A 106 10.96 23.02 -18.15
C SER A 106 9.75 23.62 -18.89
N SER A 107 8.61 23.74 -18.21
CA SER A 107 7.85 25.00 -18.05
C SER A 107 6.71 24.86 -17.02
N GLY A 108 6.81 25.61 -15.92
CA GLY A 108 5.67 26.19 -15.19
C GLY A 108 4.97 25.36 -14.10
N LEU A 109 5.24 25.72 -12.84
CA LEU A 109 4.43 25.61 -11.60
C LEU A 109 3.41 24.44 -11.53
N LEU A 110 3.52 23.51 -10.60
CA LEU A 110 3.19 23.79 -9.20
C LEU A 110 3.80 22.70 -8.30
N ALA A 111 4.76 23.12 -7.47
CA ALA A 111 5.39 22.28 -6.46
C ALA A 111 4.36 21.78 -5.45
N VAL A 112 4.36 20.46 -5.32
CA VAL A 112 3.59 19.64 -4.40
C VAL A 112 4.25 19.70 -3.01
N LEU A 113 3.48 20.18 -2.02
CA LEU A 113 3.36 19.60 -0.66
C LEU A 113 4.26 19.97 0.55
N ILE A 114 4.69 21.21 0.79
CA ILE A 114 5.02 21.66 2.18
C ILE A 114 4.76 23.17 2.37
N ALA A 115 3.50 23.61 2.56
CA ALA A 115 3.21 24.99 3.03
C ALA A 115 1.73 25.33 3.34
N ALA A 116 0.74 24.49 3.07
CA ALA A 116 -0.67 24.91 3.08
C ALA A 116 -1.51 24.47 4.31
N PHE A 117 -0.90 24.18 5.46
CA PHE A 117 -1.65 23.79 6.68
C PHE A 117 -1.43 24.71 7.90
N LEU A 118 -0.70 25.83 7.76
CA LEU A 118 -0.53 26.82 8.84
C LEU A 118 -0.81 28.25 8.36
N ALA A 119 -1.88 28.44 7.58
CA ALA A 119 -2.38 29.78 7.26
C ALA A 119 -3.91 29.91 7.27
N PHE A 120 -4.65 28.87 7.70
CA PHE A 120 -6.12 28.95 7.83
C PHE A 120 -6.60 29.03 9.29
N LEU A 121 -5.67 29.24 10.23
CA LEU A 121 -6.01 29.41 11.64
C LEU A 121 -5.24 30.59 12.26
N LYS A 122 -5.29 31.76 11.61
CA LYS A 122 -5.04 33.10 12.18
C LYS A 122 -5.04 34.15 11.07
N GLY A 123 -6.06 35.02 11.06
CA GLY A 123 -6.08 36.25 10.25
C GLY A 123 -7.26 36.33 9.32
#